data_AF-A0A2K1IVE7-F1
#
_entry.id   AF-A0A2K1IVE7-F1
#
_cell.length_a   1.000
_cell.length_b   1.000
_cell.length_c   1.000
_cell.angle_alpha   90.00
_cell.angle_beta   90.00
_cell.angle_gamma   90.00
#
_symmetry.space_group_name_H-M   'P 1'
#
loop_
_entity.id
_entity.type
_entity.pdbx_description
1 polymer ?
#
loop_
_entity_poly.entity_id
_entity_poly.type
_entity_poly.pdbx_seq_one_letter_code
_entity_poly.pdbx_strand_id
1 'polypeptide(L)'
;MKKTTCFKLLLVIAALVVTTLPAAVEAVDIQGFDNSAACTGTGYTFPGIAQRTCAAFTNEGSILIRDLSSCQTGRAYRNGGCTTEVGNGNGPTVWCFVGGSYTGAAWFNNCRRRRLQADNSHESCTSTSAPNGVHYTEHLSKGSWILHSDNATELMAELKKIVDEEKVNWLKARGAYLIPGSDTIEYV
;
A
#
# COMPACT_ATOMS: atom_id res chain seq x y z
N MET A 1 27.17 -29.35 -39.92
CA MET A 1 25.88 -29.23 -39.19
C MET A 1 26.15 -29.18 -37.68
N LYS A 2 26.16 -28.00 -37.05
CA LYS A 2 26.35 -27.78 -35.59
C LYS A 2 25.52 -26.56 -35.13
N LYS A 3 24.21 -26.55 -35.40
CA LYS A 3 23.31 -25.43 -35.03
C LYS A 3 22.21 -25.80 -34.02
N THR A 4 22.07 -27.07 -33.67
CA THR A 4 20.92 -27.57 -32.90
C THR A 4 21.15 -27.71 -31.39
N THR A 5 22.41 -27.68 -30.92
CA THR A 5 22.73 -27.92 -29.50
C THR A 5 22.61 -26.65 -28.64
N CYS A 6 22.94 -25.49 -29.21
CA CYS A 6 22.91 -24.21 -28.48
C CYS A 6 21.47 -23.75 -28.18
N PHE A 7 20.53 -24.03 -29.09
CA PHE A 7 19.12 -23.64 -28.95
C PHE A 7 18.40 -24.40 -27.82
N LYS A 8 18.77 -25.67 -27.59
CA LYS A 8 18.23 -26.47 -26.49
C LYS A 8 18.75 -26.01 -25.12
N LEU A 9 20.00 -25.56 -25.04
CA LEU A 9 20.60 -25.05 -23.80
C LEU A 9 19.96 -23.72 -23.37
N LEU A 10 19.68 -22.82 -24.32
CA LEU A 10 18.98 -21.55 -24.08
C LEU A 10 17.55 -21.74 -23.58
N LEU A 11 16.82 -22.74 -24.11
CA LEU A 11 15.46 -23.05 -23.65
C LEU A 11 15.41 -23.62 -22.23
N VAL A 12 16.40 -24.42 -21.83
CA VAL A 12 16.49 -24.97 -20.47
C VAL A 12 16.81 -23.88 -19.45
N ILE A 13 17.67 -22.91 -19.80
CA ILE A 13 17.98 -21.76 -18.93
C ILE A 13 16.75 -20.85 -18.79
N ALA A 14 16.02 -20.59 -19.89
CA ALA A 14 14.79 -19.79 -19.84
C ALA A 14 13.70 -20.45 -18.98
N ALA A 15 13.56 -21.78 -19.03
CA ALA A 15 12.62 -22.51 -18.18
C ALA A 15 13.01 -22.49 -16.69
N LEU A 16 14.32 -22.51 -16.38
CA LEU A 16 14.78 -22.46 -14.99
C LEU A 16 14.56 -21.08 -14.35
N VAL A 17 14.81 -19.99 -15.10
CA VAL A 17 14.64 -18.60 -14.60
C VAL A 17 13.18 -18.27 -14.29
N VAL A 18 12.21 -18.86 -15.02
CA VAL A 18 10.77 -18.63 -14.76
C VAL A 18 10.31 -19.31 -13.46
N THR A 19 10.94 -20.42 -13.05
CA THR A 19 10.55 -21.15 -11.82
C THR A 19 11.09 -20.56 -10.52
N THR A 20 12.05 -19.65 -10.60
CA THR A 20 12.68 -19.02 -9.42
C THR A 20 12.18 -17.60 -9.15
N LEU A 21 11.17 -17.11 -9.88
CA LEU A 21 10.47 -15.89 -9.48
C LEU A 21 9.71 -16.22 -8.19
N PRO A 22 10.14 -15.70 -7.01
CA PRO A 22 9.30 -15.79 -5.84
C PRO A 22 7.95 -15.21 -6.23
N ALA A 23 6.85 -15.91 -5.93
CA ALA A 23 5.52 -15.36 -6.03
C ALA A 23 5.58 -13.96 -5.43
N ALA A 24 5.29 -12.94 -6.23
CA ALA A 24 5.33 -11.56 -5.78
C ALA A 24 4.57 -11.51 -4.45
N VAL A 25 5.27 -11.14 -3.39
CA VAL A 25 4.64 -10.82 -2.11
C VAL A 25 3.53 -9.84 -2.46
N GLU A 26 2.27 -10.17 -2.17
CA GLU A 26 1.14 -9.29 -2.43
C GLU A 26 1.40 -8.00 -1.64
N ALA A 27 1.95 -6.99 -2.33
CA ALA A 27 2.41 -5.75 -1.74
C ALA A 27 1.21 -4.81 -1.69
N VAL A 28 0.45 -4.89 -0.61
CA VAL A 28 -0.63 -3.93 -0.34
C VAL A 28 0.02 -2.65 0.14
N ASP A 29 -0.35 -1.54 -0.49
CA ASP A 29 0.13 -0.23 -0.09
C ASP A 29 -0.93 0.50 0.73
N ILE A 30 -0.48 1.10 1.84
CA ILE A 30 -1.30 1.95 2.69
C ILE A 30 -0.71 3.37 2.68
N GLN A 31 -1.55 4.36 2.47
CA GLN A 31 -1.19 5.77 2.47
C GLN A 31 -2.13 6.54 3.42
N GLY A 32 -1.58 7.42 4.24
CA GLY A 32 -2.36 8.34 5.07
C GLY A 32 -2.18 9.77 4.59
N PHE A 33 -3.24 10.58 4.66
CA PHE A 33 -3.25 11.96 4.16
C PHE A 33 -3.74 12.92 5.23
N ASP A 34 -3.22 14.15 5.24
CA ASP A 34 -3.77 15.23 6.07
C ASP A 34 -5.21 15.62 5.63
N ASN A 35 -5.55 15.42 4.34
CA ASN A 35 -6.86 15.78 3.79
C ASN A 35 -7.95 14.82 4.29
N SER A 36 -8.94 15.34 5.01
CA SER A 36 -10.05 14.55 5.56
C SER A 36 -11.19 14.29 4.60
N ALA A 37 -11.26 15.00 3.47
CA ALA A 37 -12.34 14.90 2.49
C ALA A 37 -12.00 14.00 1.30
N ALA A 38 -10.71 13.75 1.05
CA ALA A 38 -10.24 12.90 -0.05
C ALA A 38 -8.82 12.38 0.22
N CYS A 39 -8.47 11.26 -0.40
CA CYS A 39 -7.13 10.69 -0.37
C CYS A 39 -6.20 11.40 -1.38
N THR A 40 -5.99 12.69 -1.16
CA THR A 40 -5.13 13.56 -1.98
C THR A 40 -4.27 14.44 -1.09
N GLY A 41 -3.19 14.97 -1.66
CA GLY A 41 -2.20 15.78 -0.99
C GLY A 41 -0.98 14.96 -0.57
N THR A 42 -0.30 15.45 0.47
CA THR A 42 0.92 14.85 1.01
C THR A 42 0.58 13.96 2.20
N GLY A 43 1.36 12.88 2.39
CA GLY A 43 1.29 12.13 3.63
C GLY A 43 2.22 10.93 3.71
N TYR A 44 2.04 10.13 4.75
CA TYR A 44 2.89 8.99 5.04
C TYR A 44 2.47 7.76 4.23
N THR A 45 3.41 6.88 3.92
CA THR A 45 3.10 5.63 3.22
C THR A 45 3.81 4.43 3.83
N PHE A 46 3.21 3.27 3.59
CA PHE A 46 3.65 1.94 3.95
C PHE A 46 3.63 1.06 2.70
N PRO A 47 4.57 1.24 1.76
CA PRO A 47 4.70 0.38 0.60
C PRO A 47 4.93 -1.08 1.01
N GLY A 48 4.15 -1.98 0.41
CA GLY A 48 4.26 -3.44 0.57
C GLY A 48 4.08 -3.91 2.00
N ILE A 49 3.11 -3.35 2.74
CA ILE A 49 2.89 -3.72 4.13
C ILE A 49 2.49 -5.20 4.22
N ALA A 50 3.07 -5.94 5.17
CA ALA A 50 2.75 -7.35 5.36
C ALA A 50 1.33 -7.54 5.92
N GLN A 51 0.71 -8.66 5.58
CA GLN A 51 -0.59 -9.06 6.11
C GLN A 51 -0.61 -8.97 7.64
N ARG A 52 -1.72 -8.49 8.23
CA ARG A 52 -1.91 -8.36 9.69
C ARG A 52 -0.87 -7.46 10.37
N THR A 53 -0.16 -6.62 9.63
CA THR A 53 0.68 -5.56 10.20
C THR A 53 -0.12 -4.27 10.25
N CYS A 54 -0.17 -3.64 11.42
CA CYS A 54 -0.80 -2.34 11.59
C CYS A 54 0.12 -1.25 11.03
N ALA A 55 -0.33 -0.54 9.99
CA ALA A 55 0.23 0.75 9.61
C ALA A 55 -0.17 1.77 10.68
N ALA A 56 0.71 2.10 11.61
CA ALA A 56 0.39 3.03 12.69
C ALA A 56 0.58 4.47 12.24
N PHE A 57 -0.49 5.25 12.36
CA PHE A 57 -0.49 6.68 12.13
C PHE A 57 -0.71 7.45 13.42
N THR A 58 -0.37 8.74 13.42
CA THR A 58 -0.65 9.61 14.56
C THR A 58 -2.09 10.12 14.50
N ASN A 59 -2.49 10.74 13.39
CA ASN A 59 -3.82 11.30 13.18
C ASN A 59 -3.99 11.74 11.72
N GLU A 60 -4.37 10.82 10.83
CA GLU A 60 -4.58 11.15 9.42
C GLU A 60 -6.03 11.56 9.14
N GLY A 61 -6.18 12.50 8.20
CA GLY A 61 -7.44 12.93 7.65
C GLY A 61 -8.15 11.83 6.86
N SER A 62 -7.42 11.11 6.02
CA SER A 62 -7.94 9.99 5.24
C SER A 62 -6.89 8.90 5.05
N ILE A 63 -7.35 7.70 4.72
CA ILE A 63 -6.50 6.53 4.46
C ILE A 63 -6.84 5.95 3.09
N LEU A 64 -5.82 5.66 2.29
CA LEU A 64 -5.94 4.93 1.05
C LEU A 64 -5.31 3.55 1.20
N ILE A 65 -6.07 2.51 0.84
CA ILE A 65 -5.58 1.13 0.76
C ILE A 65 -5.73 0.68 -0.68
N ARG A 66 -4.68 0.12 -1.27
CA ARG A 66 -4.66 -0.31 -2.67
C ARG A 66 -3.87 -1.59 -2.86
N ASP A 67 -3.93 -2.12 -4.08
CA ASP A 67 -3.26 -3.37 -4.47
C ASP A 67 -3.72 -4.58 -3.65
N LEU A 68 -4.96 -4.50 -3.16
CA LEU A 68 -5.65 -5.65 -2.59
C LEU A 68 -5.93 -6.68 -3.70
N SER A 69 -5.89 -7.96 -3.38
CA SER A 69 -6.37 -9.02 -4.27
C SER A 69 -7.84 -9.38 -3.97
N SER A 70 -8.47 -10.17 -4.83
CA SER A 70 -9.92 -10.44 -4.83
C SER A 70 -10.47 -11.06 -3.54
N CYS A 71 -9.61 -11.63 -2.70
CA CYS A 71 -9.99 -12.20 -1.41
C CYS A 71 -9.25 -11.56 -0.24
N GLN A 72 -8.73 -10.35 -0.42
CA GLN A 72 -8.19 -9.53 0.65
C GLN A 72 -9.16 -8.44 1.08
N THR A 73 -9.01 -8.01 2.33
CA THR A 73 -9.81 -6.95 2.93
C THR A 73 -8.89 -5.94 3.59
N GLY A 74 -9.01 -4.68 3.18
CA GLY A 74 -8.41 -3.53 3.85
C GLY A 74 -9.33 -3.02 4.96
N ARG A 75 -8.76 -2.55 6.06
CA ARG A 75 -9.48 -2.02 7.21
C ARG A 75 -8.83 -0.73 7.71
N ALA A 76 -9.66 0.25 8.05
CA ALA A 76 -9.24 1.51 8.62
C ALA A 76 -9.69 1.61 10.09
N TYR A 77 -8.87 2.24 10.92
CA TYR A 77 -9.02 2.25 12.36
C TYR A 77 -8.86 3.65 12.96
N ARG A 78 -9.53 3.86 14.10
CA ARG A 78 -9.41 5.07 14.94
C ARG A 78 -9.10 4.66 16.39
N ASN A 79 -8.79 5.63 17.24
CA ASN A 79 -8.61 5.47 18.69
C ASN A 79 -7.44 4.56 19.12
N GLY A 80 -6.28 4.70 18.46
CA GLY A 80 -5.00 4.19 18.96
C GLY A 80 -4.46 3.03 18.13
N GLY A 81 -3.96 3.31 16.93
CA GLY A 81 -3.47 2.28 16.02
C GLY A 81 -4.62 1.49 15.39
N CYS A 82 -4.46 0.18 15.31
CA CYS A 82 -5.42 -0.77 14.72
C CYS A 82 -6.28 -1.47 15.78
N THR A 83 -6.90 -0.69 16.66
CA THR A 83 -7.72 -1.17 17.80
C THR A 83 -9.21 -1.13 17.49
N THR A 84 -9.73 0.02 17.04
CA THR A 84 -11.16 0.21 16.75
C THR A 84 -11.36 0.36 15.25
N GLU A 85 -11.85 -0.69 14.60
CA GLU A 85 -12.22 -0.67 13.19
C GLU A 85 -13.39 0.29 12.97
N VAL A 86 -13.28 1.16 11.96
CA VAL A 86 -14.34 2.12 11.59
C VAL A 86 -14.83 1.95 10.16
N GLY A 87 -14.12 1.17 9.35
CA GLY A 87 -14.47 0.89 7.97
C GLY A 87 -13.61 -0.24 7.40
N ASN A 88 -14.17 -0.93 6.41
CA ASN A 88 -13.46 -1.95 5.66
C ASN A 88 -13.83 -1.91 4.17
N GLY A 89 -12.97 -2.51 3.35
CA GLY A 89 -13.10 -2.59 1.90
C GLY A 89 -12.52 -3.90 1.38
N ASN A 90 -13.18 -4.51 0.39
CA ASN A 90 -12.85 -5.85 -0.10
C ASN A 90 -12.40 -5.83 -1.56
N GLY A 91 -11.52 -6.75 -1.91
CA GLY A 91 -11.17 -7.01 -3.31
C GLY A 91 -10.28 -5.94 -3.94
N PRO A 92 -10.09 -5.99 -5.27
CA PRO A 92 -9.01 -5.28 -5.96
C PRO A 92 -9.25 -3.78 -6.18
N THR A 93 -10.33 -3.24 -5.62
CA THR A 93 -10.62 -1.81 -5.70
C THR A 93 -9.64 -1.02 -4.83
N VAL A 94 -9.36 0.22 -5.22
CA VAL A 94 -8.66 1.18 -4.37
C VAL A 94 -9.67 1.79 -3.40
N TRP A 95 -9.39 1.65 -2.10
CA TRP A 95 -10.29 2.10 -1.04
C TRP A 95 -9.77 3.39 -0.41
N CYS A 96 -10.59 4.44 -0.43
CA CYS A 96 -10.31 5.71 0.22
C CYS A 96 -11.27 5.92 1.40
N PHE A 97 -10.76 5.81 2.62
CA PHE A 97 -11.50 6.05 3.86
C PHE A 97 -11.37 7.51 4.27
N VAL A 98 -12.50 8.22 4.38
CA VAL A 98 -12.54 9.68 4.65
C VAL A 98 -13.27 10.01 5.96
N GLY A 99 -13.06 11.22 6.48
CA GLY A 99 -13.73 11.70 7.69
C GLY A 99 -12.86 11.82 8.93
N GLY A 100 -11.53 11.78 8.78
CA GLY A 100 -10.57 12.19 9.81
C GLY A 100 -10.30 11.19 10.91
N SER A 101 -9.36 11.55 11.78
CA SER A 101 -9.06 10.84 13.03
C SER A 101 -8.57 9.40 12.86
N TYR A 102 -8.02 9.06 11.71
CA TYR A 102 -7.47 7.73 11.46
C TYR A 102 -6.14 7.57 12.17
N THR A 103 -6.03 6.48 12.92
CA THR A 103 -4.82 6.14 13.69
C THR A 103 -4.17 4.86 13.21
N GLY A 104 -4.83 4.11 12.33
CA GLY A 104 -4.27 2.89 11.81
C GLY A 104 -4.98 2.35 10.57
N ALA A 105 -4.28 1.50 9.84
CA ALA A 105 -4.87 0.68 8.80
C ALA A 105 -4.12 -0.65 8.66
N ALA A 106 -4.81 -1.68 8.18
CA ALA A 106 -4.24 -2.99 7.99
C ALA A 106 -5.02 -3.75 6.91
N TRP A 107 -4.45 -4.85 6.43
CA TRP A 107 -5.14 -5.75 5.52
C TRP A 107 -5.05 -7.20 5.97
N PHE A 108 -6.06 -7.97 5.57
CA PHE A 108 -6.28 -9.35 5.96
C PHE A 108 -6.59 -10.19 4.74
N ASN A 109 -6.11 -11.44 4.75
CA ASN A 109 -6.37 -12.41 3.69
C ASN A 109 -7.56 -13.29 4.10
N ASN A 110 -8.67 -13.14 3.39
CA ASN A 110 -9.89 -13.93 3.58
C ASN A 110 -10.03 -15.06 2.54
N CYS A 111 -8.96 -15.38 1.81
CA CYS A 111 -8.90 -16.49 0.87
C CYS A 111 -8.96 -17.83 1.64
N ARG A 112 -10.15 -18.23 2.13
CA ARG A 112 -10.35 -19.53 2.78
C ARG A 112 -10.12 -20.66 1.77
N ARG A 113 -9.05 -21.43 1.92
CA ARG A 113 -9.04 -22.84 1.51
C ARG A 113 -9.91 -23.60 2.51
N ARG A 114 -11.03 -24.20 2.05
CA ARG A 114 -11.98 -25.03 2.81
C ARG A 114 -11.32 -25.71 4.03
N ARG A 115 -11.39 -25.07 5.21
CA ARG A 115 -11.17 -25.74 6.49
C ARG A 115 -12.42 -25.48 7.33
N LEU A 116 -13.09 -26.57 7.68
CA LEU A 116 -14.10 -26.61 8.71
C LEU A 116 -13.39 -26.31 10.04
N GLN A 117 -13.50 -25.10 10.57
CA GLN A 117 -13.48 -24.92 12.03
C GLN A 117 -13.98 -23.54 12.43
N ALA A 118 -14.72 -23.58 13.54
CA ALA A 118 -15.16 -22.45 14.31
C ALA A 118 -13.97 -21.58 14.70
N ASP A 119 -13.99 -20.32 14.30
CA ASP A 119 -13.52 -19.28 15.19
C ASP A 119 -14.14 -17.96 14.76
N ASN A 120 -14.86 -17.34 15.70
CA ASN A 120 -15.39 -15.98 15.58
C ASN A 120 -14.30 -14.97 15.97
N SER A 121 -13.03 -15.35 15.93
CA SER A 121 -11.92 -14.44 16.16
C SER A 121 -11.91 -13.41 15.04
N HIS A 122 -12.35 -12.19 15.34
CA HIS A 122 -11.98 -11.02 14.54
C HIS A 122 -10.47 -11.08 14.35
N GLU A 123 -10.01 -11.34 13.12
CA GLU A 123 -8.57 -11.37 12.85
C GLU A 123 -7.96 -10.04 13.27
N SER A 124 -7.00 -10.10 14.20
CA SER A 124 -6.30 -8.95 14.75
C SER A 124 -4.92 -8.79 14.13
N CYS A 125 -4.39 -7.57 14.19
CA CYS A 125 -3.00 -7.30 13.81
C CYS A 125 -2.04 -8.06 14.74
N THR A 126 -0.97 -8.59 14.17
CA THR A 126 0.09 -9.33 14.88
C THR A 126 1.33 -8.51 15.15
N SER A 127 1.47 -7.37 14.46
CA SER A 127 2.62 -6.49 14.50
C SER A 127 2.17 -5.06 14.17
N THR A 128 3.07 -4.12 14.42
CA THR A 128 2.87 -2.70 14.09
C THR A 128 4.10 -2.20 13.34
N SER A 129 3.89 -1.39 12.31
CA SER A 129 4.95 -0.71 11.57
C SER A 129 4.83 0.80 11.74
N ALA A 130 5.98 1.47 11.75
CA ALA A 130 6.07 2.90 11.51
C ALA A 130 6.10 3.20 10.00
N PRO A 131 5.77 4.42 9.56
CA PRO A 131 5.90 4.81 8.17
C PRO A 131 7.33 4.65 7.66
N ASN A 132 7.48 4.07 6.47
CA ASN A 132 8.76 3.88 5.78
C ASN A 132 8.77 4.60 4.42
N GLY A 133 8.01 5.69 4.31
CA GLY A 133 8.05 6.57 3.16
C GLY A 133 7.10 7.75 3.27
N VAL A 134 7.26 8.67 2.32
CA VAL A 134 6.38 9.82 2.11
C VAL A 134 5.85 9.82 0.69
N HIS A 135 4.71 10.43 0.47
CA HIS A 135 4.13 10.52 -0.85
C HIS A 135 3.43 11.85 -1.12
N TYR A 136 3.15 12.11 -2.39
CA TYR A 136 2.24 13.15 -2.84
C TYR A 136 1.31 12.63 -3.94
N THR A 137 0.01 12.90 -3.76
CA THR A 137 -1.06 12.52 -4.68
C THR A 137 -1.83 13.78 -5.06
N GLU A 138 -1.58 14.32 -6.25
CA GLU A 138 -2.34 15.48 -6.74
C GLU A 138 -3.82 15.10 -6.98
N HIS A 139 -4.02 13.96 -7.64
CA HIS A 139 -5.34 13.40 -7.90
C HIS A 139 -5.23 11.87 -7.98
N LEU A 140 -6.21 11.15 -7.44
CA LEU A 140 -6.16 9.69 -7.36
C LEU A 140 -6.08 9.00 -8.74
N SER A 141 -6.66 9.58 -9.79
CA SER A 141 -6.53 9.05 -11.16
C SER A 141 -5.16 9.27 -11.80
N LYS A 142 -4.37 10.24 -11.31
CA LYS A 142 -2.98 10.46 -11.75
C LYS A 142 -2.00 9.55 -11.02
N GLY A 143 -2.39 9.03 -9.86
CA GLY A 143 -1.55 8.21 -9.01
C GLY A 143 -0.76 9.00 -7.97
N SER A 144 0.13 8.28 -7.30
CA SER A 144 0.88 8.76 -6.13
C SER A 144 2.37 8.67 -6.41
N TRP A 145 3.10 9.77 -6.18
CA TRP A 145 4.56 9.75 -6.18
C TRP A 145 5.04 9.33 -4.81
N ILE A 146 5.78 8.22 -4.73
CA ILE A 146 6.22 7.62 -3.48
C ILE A 146 7.73 7.66 -3.36
N LEU A 147 8.22 8.19 -2.24
CA LEU A 147 9.61 8.14 -1.82
C LEU A 147 9.73 7.21 -0.60
N HIS A 148 10.28 6.03 -0.82
CA HIS A 148 10.60 5.08 0.24
C HIS A 148 11.84 5.55 1.03
N SER A 149 11.76 5.54 2.36
CA SER A 149 12.84 5.96 3.25
C SER A 149 12.52 5.61 4.70
N ASP A 150 13.51 5.12 5.44
CA ASP A 150 13.42 4.92 6.89
C ASP A 150 13.36 6.23 7.68
N ASN A 151 13.70 7.37 7.04
CA ASN A 151 13.62 8.70 7.64
C ASN A 151 12.37 9.47 7.17
N ALA A 152 11.23 8.80 7.17
CA ALA A 152 9.96 9.35 6.67
C ALA A 152 9.54 10.62 7.41
N THR A 153 9.83 10.73 8.71
CA THR A 153 9.45 11.89 9.53
C THR A 153 10.15 13.18 9.10
N GLU A 154 11.47 13.15 8.87
CA GLU A 154 12.22 14.33 8.42
C GLU A 154 11.81 14.72 6.99
N LEU A 155 11.70 13.73 6.10
CA LEU A 155 11.25 13.96 4.72
C LEU A 155 9.84 14.52 4.65
N MET A 156 8.95 14.11 5.55
CA MET A 156 7.60 14.67 5.65
C MET A 156 7.66 16.16 6.02
N ALA A 157 8.49 16.52 7.00
CA ALA A 157 8.66 17.90 7.42
C ALA A 157 9.27 18.78 6.32
N GLU A 158 10.15 18.23 5.48
CA GLU A 158 10.63 18.91 4.26
C GLU A 158 9.52 19.05 3.22
N LEU A 159 8.84 17.95 2.88
CA LEU A 159 7.83 17.90 1.82
C LEU A 159 6.64 18.83 2.11
N LYS A 160 6.25 18.99 3.37
CA LYS A 160 5.20 19.94 3.79
C LYS A 160 5.58 21.41 3.57
N LYS A 161 6.87 21.75 3.45
CA LYS A 161 7.34 23.12 3.16
C LYS A 161 7.37 23.44 1.67
N ILE A 162 7.30 22.41 0.82
CA ILE A 162 7.30 22.56 -0.64
C ILE A 162 5.89 22.90 -1.10
N VAL A 163 5.75 23.82 -2.03
CA VAL A 163 4.46 24.15 -2.66
C VAL A 163 4.03 23.01 -3.60
N ASP A 164 2.72 22.78 -3.70
CA ASP A 164 2.15 21.62 -4.40
C ASP A 164 2.67 21.44 -5.83
N GLU A 165 2.84 22.53 -6.58
CA GLU A 165 3.36 22.56 -7.95
C GLU A 165 4.78 22.01 -8.08
N GLU A 166 5.59 22.09 -7.01
CA GLU A 166 6.98 21.65 -6.99
C GLU A 166 7.18 20.26 -6.35
N LYS A 167 6.18 19.75 -5.61
CA LYS A 167 6.29 18.50 -4.85
C LYS A 167 6.67 17.30 -5.72
N VAL A 168 6.07 17.20 -6.91
CA VAL A 168 6.37 16.10 -7.83
C VAL A 168 7.84 16.15 -8.29
N ASN A 169 8.34 17.34 -8.65
CA ASN A 169 9.74 17.50 -9.08
C ASN A 169 10.71 17.24 -7.92
N TRP A 170 10.37 17.73 -6.73
CA TRP A 170 11.13 17.49 -5.50
C TRP A 170 11.24 15.99 -5.18
N LEU A 171 10.14 15.24 -5.33
CA LEU A 171 10.08 13.80 -5.11
C LEU A 171 10.90 13.04 -6.16
N LYS A 172 10.73 13.36 -7.45
CA LYS A 172 11.50 12.77 -8.55
C LYS A 172 13.00 12.96 -8.37
N ALA A 173 13.43 14.16 -7.97
CA ALA A 173 14.83 14.47 -7.72
C ALA A 173 15.46 13.61 -6.61
N ARG A 174 14.63 13.00 -5.75
CA ARG A 174 15.04 12.11 -4.65
C ARG A 174 14.82 10.63 -4.95
N GLY A 175 14.48 10.28 -6.19
CA GLY A 175 14.29 8.90 -6.61
C GLY A 175 12.91 8.33 -6.29
N ALA A 176 11.91 9.17 -6.08
CA ALA A 176 10.54 8.71 -5.95
C ALA A 176 10.05 8.01 -7.23
N TYR A 177 9.23 6.98 -7.06
CA TYR A 177 8.57 6.28 -8.17
C TYR A 177 7.07 6.61 -8.19
N LEU A 178 6.44 6.45 -9.35
CA LEU A 178 5.00 6.65 -9.53
C LEU A 178 4.28 5.32 -9.32
N ILE A 179 3.30 5.29 -8.43
CA ILE A 179 2.25 4.29 -8.43
C ILE A 179 1.09 4.85 -9.25
N PRO A 180 0.70 4.22 -10.36
CA PRO A 180 -0.39 4.70 -11.19
C PRO A 180 -1.70 4.92 -10.41
N GLY A 181 -2.54 5.78 -10.95
CA GLY A 181 -3.89 5.96 -10.44
C GLY A 181 -4.76 4.74 -10.74
N SER A 182 -5.93 4.73 -10.10
CA SER A 182 -6.99 3.76 -10.42
C SER A 182 -8.23 4.50 -10.89
N ASP A 183 -8.90 3.95 -11.89
CA ASP A 183 -10.21 4.42 -12.33
C ASP A 183 -11.34 3.83 -11.45
N THR A 184 -11.03 2.81 -10.65
CA THR A 184 -11.93 2.20 -9.66
C THR A 184 -11.50 2.61 -8.25
N ILE A 185 -12.16 3.65 -7.74
CA ILE A 185 -11.96 4.15 -6.38
C ILE A 185 -13.29 4.08 -5.65
N GLU A 186 -13.29 3.40 -4.51
CA GLU A 186 -14.42 3.35 -3.59
C GLU A 186 -14.15 4.23 -2.37
N TYR A 187 -15.11 5.08 -2.03
CA TYR A 187 -15.05 5.97 -0.88
C TYR A 187 -15.88 5.39 0.26
N VAL A 188 -15.29 5.37 1.45
CA VAL A 188 -15.91 4.83 2.68
C VAL A 188 -15.85 5.88 3.79
#